data_AF-A0A2G2XBJ1-F1
#
_entry.id   AF-A0A2G2XBJ1-F1
#
_cell.length_a   1.000
_cell.length_b   1.000
_cell.length_c   1.000
_cell.angle_alpha   90.00
_cell.angle_beta   90.00
_cell.angle_gamma   90.00
#
_symmetry.space_group_name_H-M   'P 1'
#
loop_
_entity.id
_entity.type
_entity.pdbx_description
1 polymer ?
#
loop_
_entity_poly.entity_id
_entity_poly.type
_entity_poly.pdbx_seq_one_letter_code
_entity_poly.pdbx_strand_id
1 'polypeptide(L)'
;MRSEIAVMEEVVLLSVYGSFNTELLSVDTKYKVEFVLQFRKSKNVSGWDKNPVRTILIPPGKTMKEAIQNKVNLSEIGSEEPFELLAGEFMNSRFIPSGEMQFHLDEKKEKKTGLVIKGVKITPMI
;
A
#
# COMPACT_ATOMS: atom_id res chain seq x y z
N MET A 1 -9.23 5.72 18.28
CA MET A 1 -8.16 5.59 17.27
C MET A 1 -8.30 6.78 16.31
N ARG A 2 -7.33 7.69 16.24
CA ARG A 2 -7.30 8.76 15.22
C ARG A 2 -6.49 8.22 14.05
N SER A 3 -7.15 7.92 12.94
CA SER A 3 -6.46 7.58 11.69
C SER A 3 -5.91 8.87 11.09
N GLU A 4 -4.62 8.91 10.75
CA GLU A 4 -4.10 9.97 9.89
C GLU A 4 -4.64 9.75 8.47
N ILE A 5 -5.50 10.65 8.01
CA ILE A 5 -6.02 10.63 6.65
C ILE A 5 -5.19 11.60 5.83
N ALA A 6 -4.36 11.09 4.92
CA ALA A 6 -3.70 11.92 3.93
C ALA A 6 -4.65 12.13 2.75
N VAL A 7 -4.87 13.39 2.39
CA VAL A 7 -5.74 13.75 1.27
C VAL A 7 -4.97 14.54 0.23
N MET A 8 -4.99 14.04 -1.02
CA MET A 8 -4.23 14.63 -2.11
C MET A 8 -5.14 15.53 -2.96
N GLU A 9 -4.89 16.85 -2.95
CA GLU A 9 -5.61 17.80 -3.79
C GLU A 9 -5.10 17.76 -5.23
N GLU A 10 -3.79 17.92 -5.42
CA GLU A 10 -3.11 17.84 -6.72
C GLU A 10 -1.67 17.33 -6.54
N VAL A 11 -1.28 16.30 -7.28
CA VAL A 11 0.04 15.67 -7.14
C VAL A 11 0.59 15.21 -8.50
N VAL A 12 1.90 15.44 -8.71
CA VAL A 12 2.66 14.93 -9.88
C VAL A 12 3.48 13.67 -9.53
N LEU A 13 3.74 13.47 -8.23
CA LEU A 13 4.51 12.36 -7.69
C LEU A 13 3.81 11.77 -6.45
N LEU A 14 3.29 10.56 -6.57
CA LEU A 14 2.83 9.79 -5.43
C LEU A 14 4.03 9.02 -4.85
N SER A 15 4.31 9.20 -3.56
CA SER A 15 5.33 8.44 -2.85
C SER A 15 4.95 8.30 -1.39
N VAL A 16 4.38 7.16 -1.03
CA VAL A 16 4.01 6.78 0.33
C VAL A 16 4.95 5.69 0.79
N TYR A 17 5.43 5.83 2.01
CA TYR A 17 6.33 4.89 2.67
C TYR A 17 5.87 4.68 4.10
N GLY A 18 5.99 3.44 4.57
CA GLY A 18 5.84 3.12 5.98
C GLY A 18 6.57 1.82 6.32
N SER A 19 6.71 1.60 7.62
CA SER A 19 7.27 0.36 8.17
C SER A 19 6.43 -0.13 9.34
N PHE A 20 6.62 -1.39 9.70
CA PHE A 20 5.92 -2.00 10.83
C PHE A 20 6.78 -3.10 11.46
N ASN A 21 6.88 -3.08 12.79
CA ASN A 21 7.58 -4.12 13.54
C ASN A 21 6.78 -5.43 13.53
N THR A 22 7.27 -6.42 12.77
CA THR A 22 6.62 -7.74 12.66
C THR A 22 6.66 -8.57 13.94
N GLU A 23 7.44 -8.18 14.95
CA GLU A 23 7.43 -8.79 16.29
C GLU A 23 6.09 -8.62 17.03
N LEU A 24 5.30 -7.64 16.59
CA LEU A 24 3.94 -7.41 17.12
C LEU A 24 2.90 -8.34 16.49
N LEU A 25 3.29 -9.16 15.50
CA LEU A 25 2.43 -10.11 14.82
C LEU A 25 2.61 -11.52 15.38
N SER A 26 1.56 -12.34 15.32
CA SER A 26 1.67 -13.77 15.62
C SER A 26 2.66 -14.45 14.69
N VAL A 27 3.48 -15.32 15.26
CA VAL A 27 4.44 -16.17 14.54
C VAL A 27 3.72 -17.30 13.80
N ASP A 28 4.43 -17.90 12.84
CA ASP A 28 4.00 -18.93 11.89
C ASP A 28 2.66 -18.64 11.23
N THR A 29 2.44 -17.36 10.95
CA THR A 29 1.22 -16.87 10.33
C THR A 29 1.58 -16.16 9.04
N LYS A 30 0.86 -16.51 7.96
CA LYS A 30 0.98 -15.79 6.70
C LYS A 30 0.13 -14.52 6.78
N TYR A 31 0.70 -13.40 6.38
CA TYR A 31 0.03 -12.11 6.37
C TYR A 31 -0.12 -11.58 4.96
N LYS A 32 -1.26 -10.93 4.72
CA LYS A 32 -1.53 -10.11 3.56
C LYS A 32 -1.44 -8.63 3.95
N VAL A 33 -0.68 -7.85 3.17
CA VAL A 33 -0.48 -6.41 3.39
C VAL A 33 -1.13 -5.66 2.24
N GLU A 34 -2.06 -4.76 2.56
CA GLU A 34 -2.88 -4.03 1.60
C GLU A 34 -2.91 -2.54 1.94
N PHE A 35 -2.75 -1.68 0.94
CA PHE A 35 -3.09 -0.26 1.07
C PHE A 35 -4.60 -0.10 1.01
N VAL A 36 -5.17 0.70 1.90
CA VAL A 36 -6.59 1.04 1.87
C VAL A 36 -6.74 2.43 1.27
N LEU A 37 -7.36 2.49 0.10
CA LEU A 37 -7.47 3.67 -0.74
C LEU A 37 -8.94 4.03 -0.94
N GLN A 38 -9.19 5.28 -1.33
CA GLN A 38 -10.52 5.77 -1.67
C GLN A 38 -10.38 6.95 -2.64
N PHE A 39 -11.24 7.05 -3.64
CA PHE A 39 -11.37 8.28 -4.41
C PHE A 39 -12.32 9.26 -3.71
N ARG A 40 -11.98 10.56 -3.72
CA ARG A 40 -12.87 11.61 -3.21
C ARG A 40 -14.20 11.57 -3.97
N LYS A 41 -15.29 11.69 -3.21
CA LYS A 41 -16.66 11.84 -3.72
C LYS A 41 -16.82 13.20 -4.40
N SER A 42 -16.56 13.31 -5.72
CA SER A 42 -16.87 14.46 -6.61
C SER A 42 -16.04 14.44 -7.91
N LYS A 43 -16.36 15.35 -8.85
CA LYS A 43 -15.77 15.57 -10.19
C LYS A 43 -14.24 15.83 -10.25
N ASN A 44 -13.51 15.74 -9.14
CA ASN A 44 -12.10 16.11 -9.03
C ASN A 44 -11.15 14.92 -8.98
N VAL A 45 -11.55 13.75 -9.51
CA VAL A 45 -10.66 12.59 -9.66
C VAL A 45 -10.19 12.54 -11.12
N SER A 46 -8.88 12.61 -11.33
CA SER A 46 -8.32 12.64 -12.69
C SER A 46 -6.86 12.15 -12.72
N GLY A 47 -6.40 11.73 -13.90
CA GLY A 47 -5.00 11.39 -14.19
C GLY A 47 -4.56 10.00 -13.77
N TRP A 48 -5.46 9.16 -13.27
CA TRP A 48 -5.18 7.79 -12.81
C TRP A 48 -5.28 6.71 -13.90
N ASP A 49 -5.67 7.08 -15.11
CA ASP A 49 -5.90 6.19 -16.27
C ASP A 49 -4.64 5.92 -17.10
N LYS A 50 -3.62 6.78 -16.99
CA LYS A 50 -2.43 6.72 -17.86
C LYS A 50 -1.33 5.79 -17.38
N ASN A 51 -1.08 5.76 -16.07
CA ASN A 51 0.04 5.03 -15.47
C ASN A 51 -0.44 4.19 -14.30
N PRO A 52 0.00 2.93 -14.20
CA PRO A 52 -0.27 2.13 -13.03
C PRO A 52 0.51 2.65 -11.83
N VAL A 53 -0.10 2.55 -10.65
CA VAL A 53 0.61 2.71 -9.38
C VAL A 53 1.42 1.45 -9.09
N ARG A 54 2.58 1.61 -8.46
CA ARG A 54 3.40 0.51 -7.98
C ARG A 54 3.24 0.35 -6.48
N THR A 55 2.98 -0.87 -6.03
CA THR A 55 3.08 -1.24 -4.61
C THR A 55 4.33 -2.07 -4.41
N ILE A 56 4.98 -1.89 -3.25
CA ILE A 56 6.17 -2.63 -2.87
C ILE A 56 6.00 -3.10 -1.44
N LEU A 57 6.31 -4.37 -1.17
CA LEU A 57 6.49 -4.92 0.16
C LEU A 57 7.90 -5.48 0.28
N ILE A 58 8.64 -5.02 1.29
CA ILE A 58 9.93 -5.56 1.70
C ILE A 58 9.68 -6.34 2.99
N PRO A 59 9.68 -7.69 2.96
CA PRO A 59 9.51 -8.51 4.15
C PRO A 59 10.63 -8.28 5.19
N PRO A 60 10.44 -8.67 6.45
CA PRO A 60 11.47 -8.52 7.48
C PRO A 60 12.75 -9.27 7.07
N GLY A 61 13.91 -8.63 7.28
CA GLY A 61 15.22 -9.18 6.93
C GLY A 61 15.52 -9.24 5.43
N LYS A 62 14.65 -8.67 4.58
CA LYS A 62 14.84 -8.63 3.12
C LYS A 62 15.32 -7.26 2.64
N THR A 63 15.88 -7.25 1.44
CA THR A 63 16.31 -6.02 0.76
C THR A 63 15.34 -5.63 -0.35
N MET A 64 15.48 -4.41 -0.89
CA MET A 64 14.71 -3.96 -2.06
C MET A 64 14.84 -4.91 -3.28
N LYS A 65 15.93 -5.68 -3.40
CA LYS A 65 16.10 -6.67 -4.48
C LYS A 65 15.20 -7.89 -4.33
N GLU A 66 14.76 -8.17 -3.10
CA GLU A 66 13.89 -9.30 -2.74
C GLU A 66 12.46 -8.82 -2.45
N ALA A 67 12.16 -7.56 -2.76
CA ALA A 67 10.86 -6.96 -2.53
C ALA A 67 9.81 -7.55 -3.47
N ILE A 68 8.62 -7.75 -2.94
CA ILE A 68 7.42 -8.07 -3.71
C ILE A 68 6.93 -6.77 -4.32
N GLN A 69 6.64 -6.77 -5.63
CA GLN A 69 6.20 -5.59 -6.35
C GLN A 69 4.97 -5.92 -7.18
N ASN A 70 3.97 -5.05 -7.12
CA ASN A 70 2.80 -5.12 -7.99
C ASN A 70 2.60 -3.79 -8.73
N LYS A 71 1.93 -3.86 -9.88
CA LYS A 71 1.48 -2.70 -10.63
C LYS A 71 -0.01 -2.82 -10.88
N VAL A 72 -0.76 -1.77 -10.54
CA VAL A 72 -2.21 -1.77 -10.68
C VAL A 72 -2.66 -0.44 -11.26
N ASN A 73 -3.57 -0.51 -12.21
CA ASN A 73 -4.20 0.68 -12.76
C ASN A 73 -5.38 1.10 -11.87
N LEU A 74 -5.30 2.29 -11.27
CA LEU A 74 -6.36 2.74 -10.37
C LEU A 74 -7.64 3.13 -11.11
N SER A 75 -7.59 3.35 -12.44
CA SER A 75 -8.83 3.57 -13.21
C SER A 75 -9.69 2.30 -13.36
N GLU A 76 -9.11 1.11 -13.14
CA GLU A 76 -9.80 -0.17 -13.30
C GLU A 76 -10.49 -0.63 -12.01
N ILE A 77 -9.93 -0.28 -10.86
CA ILE A 77 -10.40 -0.75 -9.54
C ILE A 77 -10.85 0.37 -8.60
N GLY A 78 -10.52 1.61 -8.93
CA GLY A 78 -10.70 2.73 -8.01
C GLY A 78 -12.17 3.07 -7.83
N SER A 79 -12.54 3.40 -6.59
CA SER A 79 -13.92 3.63 -6.18
C SER A 79 -14.03 4.79 -5.19
N GLU A 80 -15.22 5.41 -5.14
CA GLU A 80 -15.57 6.33 -4.06
C GLU A 80 -15.73 5.61 -2.72
N GLU A 81 -15.96 4.29 -2.72
CA GLU A 81 -15.92 3.47 -1.51
C GLU A 81 -14.47 2.99 -1.25
N PRO A 82 -14.10 2.72 0.02
CA PRO A 82 -12.79 2.17 0.33
C PRO A 82 -12.52 0.87 -0.43
N PHE A 83 -11.32 0.75 -1.00
CA PHE A 83 -10.86 -0.44 -1.71
C PHE A 83 -9.42 -0.78 -1.32
N GLU A 84 -9.10 -2.07 -1.37
CA GLU A 84 -7.79 -2.60 -1.05
C GLU A 84 -6.90 -2.76 -2.28
N LEU A 85 -5.64 -2.39 -2.12
CA LEU A 85 -4.59 -2.57 -3.10
C LEU A 85 -3.46 -3.40 -2.51
N LEU A 86 -3.24 -4.61 -3.03
CA LEU A 86 -2.25 -5.56 -2.52
C LEU A 86 -0.82 -5.00 -2.64
N ALA A 87 -0.10 -4.94 -1.51
CA ALA A 87 1.33 -4.71 -1.48
C ALA A 87 2.11 -6.02 -1.59
N GLY A 88 1.63 -7.06 -0.91
CA GLY A 88 2.20 -8.40 -0.99
C GLY A 88 1.76 -9.28 0.18
N GLU A 89 2.31 -10.48 0.20
CA GLU A 89 2.10 -11.45 1.27
C GLU A 89 3.45 -11.92 1.81
N PHE A 90 3.54 -12.17 3.11
CA PHE A 90 4.75 -12.72 3.71
C PHE A 90 4.42 -13.69 4.84
N MET A 91 5.35 -14.60 5.13
CA MET A 91 5.26 -15.50 6.27
C MET A 91 6.03 -14.89 7.45
N ASN A 92 5.35 -14.66 8.57
CA ASN A 92 6.03 -14.31 9.83
C ASN A 92 6.46 -15.60 10.53
N SER A 93 7.63 -16.14 10.19
CA SER A 93 8.10 -17.44 10.67
C SER A 93 8.95 -17.30 11.93
N ARG A 94 8.81 -18.21 12.89
CA ARG A 94 9.74 -18.28 14.05
C ARG A 94 11.19 -18.58 13.66
N PHE A 95 11.42 -19.06 12.45
CA PHE A 95 12.74 -19.45 11.92
C PHE A 95 13.43 -18.35 11.12
N ILE A 96 12.72 -17.26 10.81
CA ILE A 96 13.26 -16.11 10.09
C ILE A 96 13.38 -14.97 11.10
N PRO A 97 14.52 -14.24 11.13
CA PRO A 97 14.66 -13.08 12.02
C PRO A 97 13.49 -12.11 11.84
N SER A 98 12.82 -11.82 12.95
CA SER A 98 11.80 -10.78 13.03
C SER A 98 12.44 -9.41 12.83
N GLY A 99 11.61 -8.43 12.49
CA GLY A 99 12.07 -7.05 12.36
C GLY A 99 11.08 -6.15 11.64
N GLU A 100 11.57 -5.02 11.17
CA GLU A 100 10.78 -4.08 10.39
C GLU A 100 10.51 -4.65 9.00
N MET A 101 9.22 -4.78 8.66
CA MET A 101 8.81 -4.82 7.26
C MET A 101 8.63 -3.39 6.75
N GLN A 102 8.78 -3.18 5.44
CA GLN A 102 8.57 -1.89 4.81
C GLN A 102 7.58 -2.02 3.65
N PHE A 103 6.77 -0.99 3.44
CA PHE A 103 5.82 -0.96 2.33
C PHE A 103 5.84 0.42 1.66
N HIS A 104 5.68 0.40 0.33
CA HIS A 104 5.66 1.60 -0.50
C HIS A 104 4.48 1.57 -1.46
N LEU A 105 3.94 2.76 -1.74
CA LEU A 105 3.01 3.01 -2.83
C LEU A 105 3.55 4.22 -3.60
N ASP A 106 3.89 4.03 -4.87
CA ASP A 106 4.48 5.09 -5.67
C ASP A 106 3.96 5.14 -7.11
N GLU A 107 3.94 6.33 -7.68
CA GLU A 107 3.65 6.59 -9.07
C GLU A 107 4.30 7.92 -9.50
N LYS A 108 4.67 8.04 -10.79
CA LYS A 108 5.34 9.24 -11.32
C LYS A 108 4.75 9.66 -12.67
N LYS A 109 4.90 10.96 -12.99
CA LYS A 109 4.96 11.58 -14.34
C LYS A 109 3.72 12.36 -14.79
N GLU A 110 2.60 12.26 -14.11
CA GLU A 110 1.36 12.93 -14.55
C GLU A 110 0.69 13.65 -13.38
N LYS A 111 -0.01 14.75 -13.66
CA LYS A 111 -0.84 15.46 -12.69
C LYS A 111 -2.07 14.62 -12.36
N LYS A 112 -2.34 14.41 -11.08
CA LYS A 112 -3.44 13.58 -10.56
C LYS A 112 -4.09 14.22 -9.38
N THR A 113 -5.35 13.89 -9.18
CA THR A 113 -6.18 14.51 -8.14
C THR A 113 -7.10 13.47 -7.51
N GLY A 114 -7.51 13.69 -6.26
CA GLY A 114 -8.65 13.00 -5.67
C GLY A 114 -8.38 11.62 -5.05
N LEU A 115 -7.12 11.17 -4.92
CA LEU A 115 -6.80 9.96 -4.16
C LEU A 115 -6.71 10.27 -2.65
N VAL A 116 -7.34 9.41 -1.85
CA VAL A 116 -7.29 9.41 -0.39
C VAL A 116 -6.62 8.12 0.06
N ILE A 117 -5.65 8.23 0.95
CA ILE A 117 -4.96 7.08 1.54
C ILE A 117 -5.43 6.98 2.99
N LYS A 118 -6.13 5.89 3.30
CA LYS A 118 -6.68 5.64 4.65
C LYS A 118 -5.66 4.98 5.57
N GLY A 119 -4.69 4.27 4.99
CA GLY A 119 -3.64 3.59 5.73
C GLY A 119 -3.28 2.25 5.08
N VAL A 120 -2.73 1.37 5.91
CA VAL A 120 -2.33 0.00 5.53
C VAL A 120 -3.01 -1.00 6.45
N LYS A 121 -3.50 -2.08 5.86
CA LYS A 121 -4.15 -3.21 6.53
C LYS A 121 -3.21 -4.40 6.48
N ILE A 122 -2.98 -5.02 7.63
CA ILE A 122 -2.15 -6.21 7.80
C ILE A 122 -3.07 -7.30 8.34
N THR A 123 -3.39 -8.30 7.53
CA THR A 123 -4.41 -9.30 7.86
C THR A 123 -3.78 -10.69 7.88
N PRO A 124 -3.97 -11.50 8.95
CA PRO A 124 -3.58 -12.90 8.94
C PRO A 124 -4.43 -13.67 7.91
N MET A 125 -3.78 -14.49 7.10
CA MET A 125 -4.41 -15.44 6.19
C MET A 125 -4.52 -16.77 6.95
N ILE A 126 -5.71 -17.03 7.50
CA ILE A 126 -6.03 -18.26 8.22
C ILE A 126 -6.36 -19.36 7.20
#